data_AF-A0A851GQB4-F1
#
_entry.id   AF-A0A851GQB4-F1
#
_cell.length_a   1.000
_cell.length_b   1.000
_cell.length_c   1.000
_cell.angle_alpha   90.00
_cell.angle_beta   90.00
_cell.angle_gamma   90.00
#
_symmetry.space_group_name_H-M   'P 1'
#
loop_
_entity.id
_entity.type
_entity.pdbx_description
1 polymer ?
#
loop_
_entity_poly.entity_id
_entity_poly.type
_entity_poly.pdbx_seq_one_letter_code
_entity_poly.pdbx_strand_id
1 'polypeptide(L)'
;MSKFEIYRLLHFAGIFTLLYAFGSLFIGKNYNKGAAMLHGVGLLLILVSGFGMQAVMNHGFPIWIILKLLIWVAFGGFLVLAKKSVINGFTAWVLILTLGLCSVYLAKHRPTFSVKAKVTETK
;
A
#
# COMPACT_ATOMS: atom_id res chain seq x y z
N MET A 1 -0.92 -16.08 -19.87
CA MET A 1 -0.48 -15.31 -18.68
C MET A 1 -0.60 -16.20 -17.45
N SER A 2 0.44 -16.32 -16.64
CA SER A 2 0.38 -17.03 -15.37
C SER A 2 -0.48 -16.27 -14.35
N LYS A 3 -1.07 -16.97 -13.38
CA LYS A 3 -1.89 -16.34 -12.31
C LYS A 3 -1.10 -15.25 -11.57
N PHE A 4 0.20 -15.52 -11.32
CA PHE A 4 1.10 -14.57 -10.69
C PHE A 4 1.24 -13.26 -11.48
N GLU A 5 1.39 -13.33 -12.79
CA GLU A 5 1.50 -12.15 -13.64
C GLU A 5 0.23 -11.30 -13.66
N ILE A 6 -0.94 -11.96 -13.65
CA ILE A 6 -2.25 -11.28 -13.59
C ILE A 6 -2.36 -10.48 -12.29
N TYR A 7 -2.06 -11.12 -11.15
CA TYR A 7 -2.08 -10.42 -9.87
C TYR A 7 -1.03 -9.31 -9.81
N ARG A 8 0.18 -9.53 -10.35
CA ARG A 8 1.21 -8.50 -10.41
C ARG A 8 0.76 -7.29 -11.24
N LEU A 9 0.11 -7.52 -12.37
CA LEU A 9 -0.42 -6.46 -13.23
C LEU A 9 -1.53 -5.68 -12.52
N LEU A 10 -2.49 -6.38 -11.89
CA LEU A 10 -3.55 -5.77 -11.10
C LEU A 10 -3.01 -4.96 -9.92
N HIS A 11 -1.93 -5.44 -9.29
CA HIS A 11 -1.28 -4.72 -8.19
C HIS A 11 -0.72 -3.38 -8.66
N PHE A 12 0.03 -3.38 -9.77
CA PHE A 12 0.54 -2.14 -10.34
C PHE A 12 -0.55 -1.22 -10.86
N ALA A 13 -1.59 -1.76 -11.52
CA ALA A 13 -2.75 -0.98 -11.95
C ALA A 13 -3.46 -0.30 -10.76
N GLY A 14 -3.60 -1.01 -9.63
CA GLY A 14 -4.10 -0.45 -8.39
C GLY A 14 -3.23 0.68 -7.85
N ILE A 15 -1.90 0.51 -7.84
CA ILE A 15 -0.93 1.55 -7.43
C ILE A 15 -1.10 2.81 -8.27
N PHE A 16 -1.10 2.68 -9.60
CA PHE A 16 -1.23 3.85 -10.48
C PHE A 16 -2.57 4.54 -10.31
N THR A 17 -3.66 3.78 -10.18
CA THR A 17 -5.00 4.33 -9.92
C THR A 17 -5.03 5.09 -8.61
N LEU A 18 -4.46 4.53 -7.54
CA LEU A 18 -4.39 5.13 -6.22
C LEU A 18 -3.64 6.46 -6.23
N LEU A 19 -2.46 6.49 -6.87
CA LEU A 19 -1.62 7.69 -6.99
C LEU A 19 -2.28 8.77 -7.83
N TYR A 20 -2.84 8.40 -8.99
CA TYR A 20 -3.53 9.32 -9.88
C TYR A 20 -4.76 9.94 -9.21
N ALA A 21 -5.58 9.11 -8.58
CA ALA A 21 -6.75 9.54 -7.83
C ALA A 21 -6.37 10.49 -6.69
N PHE A 22 -5.28 10.20 -5.97
CA PHE A 22 -4.83 11.05 -4.88
C PHE A 22 -4.36 12.43 -5.35
N GLY A 23 -3.62 12.51 -6.45
CA GLY A 23 -3.24 13.81 -7.04
C GLY A 23 -4.46 14.63 -7.44
N SER A 24 -5.48 13.97 -7.98
CA SER A 24 -6.71 14.64 -8.41
C SER A 24 -7.61 15.15 -7.26
N LEU A 25 -7.42 14.67 -6.02
CA LEU A 25 -8.14 15.17 -4.84
C LEU A 25 -7.81 16.63 -4.51
N PHE A 26 -6.63 17.10 -4.89
CA PHE A 26 -6.13 18.44 -4.59
C PHE A 26 -6.27 19.42 -5.77
N ILE A 27 -6.82 18.96 -6.90
CA ILE A 27 -7.08 19.80 -8.07
C ILE A 27 -8.47 20.43 -7.94
N GLY A 28 -8.50 21.73 -7.68
CA GLY A 28 -9.72 22.55 -7.59
C GLY A 28 -10.08 22.98 -6.17
N LYS A 29 -11.00 23.94 -6.04
CA LYS A 29 -11.48 24.46 -4.74
C LYS A 29 -12.35 23.47 -3.95
N ASN A 30 -12.92 22.47 -4.62
CA ASN A 30 -13.90 21.55 -4.05
C ASN A 30 -13.37 20.12 -4.00
N TYR A 31 -13.70 19.40 -2.93
CA TYR A 31 -13.37 17.98 -2.76
C TYR A 31 -14.00 17.14 -3.88
N ASN A 32 -13.15 16.45 -4.65
CA ASN A 32 -13.58 15.58 -5.73
C ASN A 32 -13.99 14.19 -5.19
N LYS A 33 -15.31 13.96 -5.09
CA LYS A 33 -15.86 12.67 -4.63
C LYS A 33 -15.47 11.50 -5.53
N GLY A 34 -15.35 11.72 -6.84
CA GLY A 34 -14.94 10.69 -7.80
C GLY A 34 -13.48 10.28 -7.61
N ALA A 35 -12.61 11.26 -7.36
CA ALA A 35 -11.21 11.01 -7.01
C ALA A 35 -11.09 10.17 -5.71
N ALA A 36 -11.91 10.48 -4.70
CA ALA A 36 -11.92 9.71 -3.47
C ALA A 36 -12.37 8.26 -3.67
N MET A 37 -13.38 8.03 -4.51
CA MET A 37 -13.85 6.69 -4.87
C MET A 37 -12.75 5.92 -5.62
N LEU A 38 -12.13 6.53 -6.62
CA LEU A 38 -11.02 5.92 -7.37
C LEU A 38 -9.83 5.60 -6.47
N HIS A 39 -9.54 6.43 -5.48
CA HIS A 39 -8.48 6.16 -4.51
C HIS A 39 -8.79 4.91 -3.69
N GLY A 40 -10.03 4.77 -3.21
CA GLY A 40 -10.49 3.58 -2.50
C GLY A 40 -10.48 2.32 -3.38
N VAL A 41 -10.90 2.43 -4.64
CA VAL A 41 -10.87 1.33 -5.62
C VAL A 41 -9.44 0.89 -5.90
N GLY A 42 -8.53 1.85 -6.09
CA GLY A 42 -7.09 1.59 -6.25
C GLY A 42 -6.51 0.84 -5.05
N LEU A 43 -6.88 1.26 -3.83
CA LEU A 43 -6.45 0.58 -2.61
C LEU A 43 -6.96 -0.86 -2.52
N LEU A 44 -8.24 -1.09 -2.85
CA LEU A 44 -8.83 -2.42 -2.85
C LEU A 44 -8.12 -3.33 -3.87
N LEU A 45 -7.87 -2.83 -5.08
CA LEU A 45 -7.10 -3.53 -6.12
C LEU A 45 -5.72 -3.96 -5.64
N ILE A 46 -4.98 -3.06 -4.98
CA ILE A 46 -3.65 -3.35 -4.42
C ILE A 46 -3.74 -4.47 -3.38
N LEU A 47 -4.71 -4.41 -2.47
CA LEU A 47 -4.85 -5.41 -1.41
C LEU A 47 -5.22 -6.78 -1.97
N VAL A 48 -6.28 -6.86 -2.79
CA VAL A 48 -6.76 -8.13 -3.37
C VAL A 48 -5.68 -8.79 -4.22
N SER A 49 -5.02 -8.03 -5.08
CA SER A 49 -3.92 -8.55 -5.90
C SER A 49 -2.68 -8.92 -5.09
N GLY A 50 -2.39 -8.17 -4.01
CA GLY A 50 -1.28 -8.44 -3.11
C GLY A 50 -1.44 -9.78 -2.38
N PHE A 51 -2.63 -10.03 -1.84
CA PHE A 51 -2.98 -11.32 -1.24
C PHE A 51 -3.03 -12.45 -2.29
N GLY A 52 -3.55 -12.16 -3.49
CA GLY A 52 -3.54 -13.10 -4.62
C GLY A 52 -2.14 -13.57 -4.98
N MET A 53 -1.15 -12.67 -5.04
CA MET A 53 0.25 -13.04 -5.26
C MET A 53 0.81 -13.91 -4.14
N GLN A 54 0.46 -13.65 -2.88
CA GLN A 54 0.91 -14.48 -1.75
C GLN A 54 0.35 -15.89 -1.79
N ALA A 55 -0.93 -16.03 -2.09
CA ALA A 55 -1.57 -17.32 -2.24
C ALA A 55 -0.90 -18.15 -3.36
N VAL A 56 -0.53 -17.51 -4.47
CA VAL A 56 0.18 -18.19 -5.57
C VAL A 56 1.61 -18.58 -5.18
N MET A 57 2.32 -17.73 -4.43
CA MET A 57 3.68 -18.03 -3.98
C MET A 57 3.74 -18.95 -2.74
N ASN A 58 2.60 -19.30 -2.15
CA ASN A 58 2.51 -20.08 -0.91
C ASN A 58 3.36 -19.49 0.24
N HIS A 59 3.49 -18.17 0.27
CA HIS A 59 4.12 -17.47 1.38
C HIS A 59 3.10 -17.28 2.50
N GLY A 60 3.50 -17.55 3.75
CA GLY A 60 2.73 -17.16 4.93
C GLY A 60 2.75 -15.64 5.16
N PHE A 61 2.68 -15.21 6.41
CA PHE A 61 2.70 -13.79 6.80
C PHE A 61 4.03 -13.39 7.46
N PRO A 62 5.14 -13.30 6.72
CA PRO A 62 6.37 -12.75 7.27
C PRO A 62 6.19 -11.26 7.61
N ILE A 63 6.97 -10.77 8.58
CA ILE A 63 6.90 -9.39 9.10
C ILE A 63 6.88 -8.34 7.97
N TRP A 64 7.68 -8.52 6.91
CA TRP A 64 7.75 -7.53 5.82
C TRP A 64 6.43 -7.36 5.05
N ILE A 65 5.62 -8.42 4.96
CA ILE A 65 4.28 -8.37 4.38
C ILE A 65 3.32 -7.58 5.27
N ILE A 66 3.40 -7.80 6.58
CA ILE A 66 2.57 -7.10 7.57
C ILE A 66 2.90 -5.61 7.58
N LEU A 67 4.18 -5.25 7.56
CA LEU A 67 4.62 -3.86 7.45
C LEU A 67 4.14 -3.21 6.15
N LYS A 68 4.16 -3.95 5.04
CA LYS A 68 3.63 -3.46 3.75
C LYS A 68 2.12 -3.22 3.80
N LEU A 69 1.37 -4.10 4.46
CA LEU A 69 -0.06 -3.92 4.69
C LEU A 69 -0.36 -2.68 5.54
N LEU A 70 0.40 -2.45 6.61
CA LEU A 70 0.28 -1.25 7.43
C LEU A 70 0.48 0.02 6.62
N ILE A 71 1.45 0.04 5.69
CA ILE A 71 1.66 1.18 4.79
C ILE A 71 0.42 1.43 3.92
N TRP A 72 -0.13 0.38 3.29
CA TRP A 72 -1.34 0.53 2.46
C TRP A 72 -2.56 0.99 3.28
N VAL A 73 -2.73 0.48 4.49
CA VAL A 73 -3.80 0.93 5.40
C VAL A 73 -3.61 2.40 5.78
N ALA A 74 -2.38 2.83 6.05
CA ALA A 74 -2.07 4.24 6.31
C ALA A 74 -2.43 5.13 5.10
N PHE A 75 -2.16 4.66 3.86
CA PHE A 75 -2.62 5.31 2.63
C PHE A 75 -4.15 5.48 2.59
N GLY A 76 -4.91 4.44 2.94
CA GLY A 76 -6.37 4.55 3.08
C GLY A 76 -6.80 5.58 4.13
N GLY A 77 -6.07 5.66 5.24
CA GLY A 77 -6.28 6.68 6.27
C GLY A 77 -6.07 8.11 5.75
N PHE A 78 -5.06 8.34 4.91
CA PHE A 78 -4.76 9.67 4.36
C PHE A 78 -5.90 10.27 3.53
N LEU A 79 -6.77 9.46 2.92
CA LEU A 79 -7.98 9.95 2.27
C LEU A 79 -8.89 10.70 3.25
N VAL A 80 -9.01 10.22 4.48
CA VAL A 80 -9.82 10.85 5.54
C VAL A 80 -9.21 12.18 5.96
N LEU A 81 -7.88 12.24 6.08
CA LEU A 81 -7.15 13.47 6.39
C LEU A 81 -7.28 14.51 5.25
N ALA A 82 -7.24 14.06 3.99
CA ALA A 82 -7.46 14.92 2.83
C ALA A 82 -8.89 15.48 2.80
N LYS A 83 -9.90 14.66 3.11
CA LYS A 83 -11.30 15.09 3.23
C LYS A 83 -11.50 16.14 4.33
N LYS A 84 -10.76 16.05 5.44
CA LYS A 84 -10.80 17.03 6.53
C LYS A 84 -9.99 18.30 6.25
N SER A 85 -9.37 18.43 5.06
CA SER A 85 -8.52 19.58 4.67
C SER A 85 -7.39 19.89 5.69
N VAL A 86 -6.93 18.87 6.44
CA VAL A 86 -5.89 19.05 7.48
C VAL A 86 -4.49 19.09 6.85
N ILE A 87 -4.35 18.54 5.64
CA ILE A 87 -3.07 18.39 4.93
C ILE A 87 -3.10 19.17 3.62
N ASN A 88 -2.08 20.01 3.44
CA ASN A 88 -1.82 20.69 2.17
C ASN A 88 -1.38 19.70 1.09
N GLY A 89 -1.72 19.97 -0.17
CA GLY A 89 -1.40 19.10 -1.30
C GLY A 89 0.08 18.77 -1.42
N PHE A 90 0.97 19.72 -1.08
CA PHE A 90 2.42 19.49 -1.04
C PHE A 90 2.83 18.46 0.02
N THR A 91 2.32 18.58 1.25
CA THR A 91 2.56 17.62 2.34
C THR A 91 2.08 16.23 1.96
N ALA A 92 0.90 16.16 1.35
CA ALA A 92 0.32 14.92 0.87
C ALA A 92 1.22 14.26 -0.20
N TRP A 93 1.76 15.05 -1.13
CA TRP A 93 2.66 14.57 -2.19
C TRP A 93 4.00 14.03 -1.64
N VAL A 94 4.64 14.76 -0.73
CA VAL A 94 5.88 14.33 -0.07
C VAL A 94 5.67 13.03 0.68
N LEU A 95 4.53 12.89 1.36
CA LEU A 95 4.19 11.73 2.17
C LEU A 95 3.95 10.48 1.32
N ILE A 96 3.28 10.62 0.17
CA ILE A 96 3.12 9.54 -0.79
C ILE A 96 4.47 9.06 -1.32
N LEU A 97 5.37 9.98 -1.67
CA LEU A 97 6.70 9.63 -2.19
C LEU A 97 7.55 8.94 -1.12
N THR A 98 7.55 9.47 0.11
CA THR A 98 8.30 8.84 1.21
C THR A 98 7.73 7.48 1.59
N LEU A 99 6.42 7.31 1.68
CA LEU A 99 5.80 6.01 1.97
C LEU A 99 6.02 5.00 0.84
N GLY A 100 5.96 5.44 -0.42
CA GLY A 100 6.27 4.63 -1.59
C GLY A 100 7.73 4.15 -1.60
N LEU A 101 8.67 5.07 -1.35
CA LEU A 101 10.10 4.76 -1.22
C LEU A 101 10.38 3.84 -0.04
N CYS A 102 9.78 4.09 1.13
CA CYS A 102 9.88 3.21 2.30
C CYS A 102 9.35 1.80 2.00
N SER A 103 8.25 1.67 1.28
CA SER A 103 7.70 0.37 0.86
C SER A 103 8.66 -0.41 -0.05
N VAL A 104 9.29 0.27 -1.01
CA VAL A 104 10.30 -0.34 -1.90
C VAL A 104 11.56 -0.70 -1.11
N TYR A 105 12.00 0.17 -0.22
CA TYR A 105 13.15 -0.07 0.65
C TYR A 105 12.92 -1.30 1.54
N LEU A 106 11.76 -1.41 2.18
CA LEU A 106 11.39 -2.59 3.00
C LEU A 106 11.31 -3.87 2.17
N ALA A 107 10.72 -3.80 0.97
CA ALA A 107 10.60 -4.95 0.08
C ALA A 107 11.97 -5.45 -0.41
N LYS A 108 12.90 -4.53 -0.69
CA LYS A 108 14.27 -4.86 -1.12
C LYS A 108 15.11 -5.38 0.03
N HIS A 109 15.00 -4.79 1.21
CA HIS A 109 15.83 -5.14 2.34
C HIS A 109 15.38 -6.38 3.12
N ARG A 110 14.25 -7.02 2.72
CA ARG A 110 13.63 -8.21 3.33
C ARG A 110 14.25 -8.47 4.71
N PRO A 111 13.94 -7.65 5.74
CA PRO A 111 14.41 -7.99 7.05
C PRO A 111 13.62 -9.23 7.42
N THR A 112 14.20 -10.39 7.09
CA THR A 112 13.92 -11.65 7.76
C THR A 112 14.45 -11.41 9.17
N PHE A 113 13.71 -10.63 9.96
CA PHE A 113 13.64 -10.89 11.38
C PHE A 113 12.97 -12.25 11.47
N SER A 114 13.78 -13.29 11.23
CA SER A 114 13.57 -14.59 11.82
C SER A 114 13.26 -14.26 13.26
N VAL A 115 12.04 -14.56 13.70
CA VAL A 115 11.72 -14.56 15.11
C VAL A 115 12.62 -15.64 15.70
N LYS A 116 13.88 -15.28 15.97
CA LYS A 116 14.81 -16.04 16.79
C LYS A 116 14.46 -15.76 18.25
N ALA A 117 13.17 -15.75 18.56
CA ALA A 117 12.69 -15.66 19.92
C ALA A 117 12.34 -17.08 20.36
N LYS A 118 13.31 -17.66 21.08
CA LYS A 118 13.08 -18.57 22.20
C LYS A 118 12.45 -19.95 21.88
N VAL A 119 13.22 -20.84 21.26
CA VAL A 119 13.22 -22.27 21.62
C VAL A 119 14.68 -22.75 21.67
N THR A 120 15.48 -22.12 22.53
CA THR A 120 16.83 -22.58 22.90
C THR A 120 16.96 -22.73 24.41
N GLU A 121 15.85 -22.92 25.12
CA GLU A 121 15.85 -23.25 26.56
C GLU A 121 14.66 -24.14 26.93
N THR A 122 14.67 -25.38 26.47
CA THR A 122 14.17 -26.49 27.30
C THR A 122 15.17 -27.62 27.14
N LYS A 123 15.76 -27.96 28.28
CA LYS A 123 16.79 -28.96 28.55
C LYS A 123 16.56 -30.30 27.87
#